data_AF-A0A183FQQ0-F1
#
_entry.id   AF-A0A183FQQ0-F1
#
_cell.length_a   1.000
_cell.length_b   1.000
_cell.length_c   1.000
_cell.angle_alpha   90.00
_cell.angle_beta   90.00
_cell.angle_gamma   90.00
#
_symmetry.space_group_name_H-M   'P 1'
#
loop_
_entity.id
_entity.type
_entity.pdbx_description
1 polymer ?
#
loop_
_entity_poly.entity_id
_entity_poly.type
_entity_poly.pdbx_seq_one_letter_code
_entity_poly.pdbx_strand_id
1 'polypeptide(L)'
;MPPALGRFKILKQLLQFIDAKFPYYRSADPKRRQGWQNSIRHNLSLNDCFLKRARDGMSHANERKGNYWTLAADCTPMFDNGNYKRR
;
A
#
# COMPACT_ATOMS: atom_id res chain seq x y z
N MET A 1 2.63 -13.09 -15.98
CA MET A 1 1.38 -13.18 -15.19
C MET A 1 1.73 -13.13 -13.71
N PRO A 2 1.43 -12.07 -12.94
CA PRO A 2 1.53 -12.17 -11.49
C PRO A 2 0.29 -12.90 -10.94
N PRO A 3 0.46 -13.80 -9.97
CA PRO A 3 -0.62 -14.64 -9.47
C PRO A 3 -1.68 -13.79 -8.75
N ALA A 4 -2.94 -14.14 -9.01
CA ALA A 4 -4.05 -13.82 -8.11
C ALA A 4 -3.77 -14.46 -6.73
N LEU A 5 -4.38 -13.91 -5.68
CA LEU A 5 -4.30 -14.29 -4.25
C LEU A 5 -3.25 -13.55 -3.40
N GLY A 6 -3.75 -12.80 -2.42
CA GLY A 6 -2.96 -12.16 -1.35
C GLY A 6 -2.18 -10.93 -1.79
N ARG A 7 -2.81 -9.75 -1.84
CA ARG A 7 -2.15 -8.49 -2.27
C ARG A 7 -1.22 -7.95 -1.19
N PHE A 8 -0.12 -8.65 -0.91
CA PHE A 8 0.99 -8.10 -0.14
C PHE A 8 1.76 -7.11 -1.01
N LYS A 9 1.82 -5.84 -0.60
CA LYS A 9 2.65 -4.83 -1.27
C LYS A 9 3.52 -4.12 -0.24
N ILE A 10 4.80 -3.93 -0.55
CA ILE A 10 5.63 -3.03 0.24
C ILE A 10 5.19 -1.59 -0.02
N LEU A 11 5.35 -0.72 0.99
CA LEU A 11 4.97 0.70 0.88
C LEU A 11 5.51 1.34 -0.41
N LYS A 12 6.78 1.12 -0.74
CA LYS A 12 7.41 1.66 -1.95
C LYS A 12 6.71 1.22 -3.23
N GLN A 13 6.28 -0.04 -3.31
CA GLN A 13 5.55 -0.57 -4.47
C GLN A 13 4.14 0.00 -4.58
N LEU A 14 3.47 0.26 -3.45
CA LEU A 14 2.16 0.93 -3.47
C LEU A 14 2.29 2.36 -4.00
N LEU A 15 3.29 3.11 -3.52
CA LEU A 15 3.54 4.47 -3.99
C LEU A 15 3.88 4.48 -5.49
N GLN A 16 4.75 3.58 -5.95
CA GLN A 16 5.07 3.42 -7.37
C GLN A 16 3.86 3.01 -8.22
N PHE A 17 2.97 2.18 -7.68
CA PHE A 17 1.75 1.80 -8.37
C PHE A 17 0.78 2.97 -8.55
N ILE A 18 0.62 3.81 -7.52
CA ILE A 18 -0.21 5.02 -7.60
C ILE A 18 0.38 5.98 -8.64
N ASP A 19 1.68 6.18 -8.62
CA ASP A 19 2.43 6.99 -9.59
C ASP A 19 2.25 6.49 -11.03
N ALA A 20 2.31 5.17 -11.24
CA ALA A 20 2.13 4.55 -12.55
C ALA A 20 0.68 4.55 -13.04
N LYS A 21 -0.29 4.41 -12.12
CA LYS A 21 -1.73 4.30 -12.45
C LYS A 21 -2.41 5.66 -12.62
N PHE A 22 -1.96 6.68 -11.90
CA PHE A 22 -2.59 7.98 -11.84
C PHE A 22 -1.58 9.07 -12.25
N PRO A 23 -1.56 9.48 -13.53
CA PRO A 23 -0.58 10.43 -14.05
C PRO A 23 -0.51 11.76 -13.29
N TYR A 24 -1.63 12.18 -12.69
CA TYR A 24 -1.72 13.36 -11.82
C TYR A 24 -0.69 13.35 -10.67
N TYR A 25 -0.43 12.19 -10.07
CA TYR A 25 0.53 12.07 -8.96
C TYR A 25 1.99 11.97 -9.42
N ARG A 26 2.20 11.61 -10.71
CA ARG A 26 3.51 11.47 -11.34
C ARG A 26 4.13 12.78 -11.75
N SER A 27 3.34 13.68 -12.32
CA SER A 27 3.80 15.02 -12.71
C SER A 27 3.83 16.01 -11.53
N ALA A 28 3.60 15.54 -10.30
CA ALA A 28 3.59 16.38 -9.12
C ALA A 28 5.01 16.78 -8.70
N ASP A 29 5.19 18.06 -8.34
CA ASP A 29 6.43 18.57 -7.76
C ASP A 29 6.93 17.72 -6.57
N PRO A 30 8.25 17.68 -6.29
CA PRO A 30 8.81 16.89 -5.18
C PRO A 30 8.10 17.12 -3.84
N LYS A 31 7.72 18.37 -3.52
CA LYS A 31 6.93 18.71 -2.33
C LYS A 31 5.54 18.08 -2.34
N ARG A 32 4.81 18.18 -3.46
CA ARG A 32 3.48 17.56 -3.61
C ARG A 32 3.58 16.04 -3.55
N ARG A 33 4.65 15.48 -4.13
CA ARG A 33 4.94 14.05 -4.07
C ARG A 33 5.10 13.57 -2.64
N GLN A 34 5.87 14.29 -1.83
CA GLN A 34 6.05 13.96 -0.43
C GLN A 34 4.76 14.10 0.39
N GLY A 35 3.93 15.10 0.07
CA GLY A 35 2.62 15.31 0.67
C GLY A 35 1.66 14.12 0.49
N TRP A 36 1.39 13.72 -0.76
CA TRP A 36 0.47 12.60 -1.00
C TRP A 36 1.04 11.26 -0.51
N GLN A 37 2.36 11.05 -0.59
CA GLN A 37 3.00 9.86 -0.02
C GLN A 37 2.81 9.80 1.50
N ASN A 38 2.82 10.96 2.18
CA ASN A 38 2.53 11.03 3.60
C ASN A 38 1.08 10.68 3.90
N SER A 39 0.14 11.18 3.10
CA SER A 39 -1.27 10.83 3.21
C SER A 39 -1.49 9.33 3.03
N ILE A 40 -0.81 8.67 2.08
CA ILE A 40 -0.91 7.22 1.90
C ILE A 40 -0.35 6.46 3.11
N ARG A 41 0.82 6.85 3.63
CA ARG A 41 1.38 6.25 4.85
C ARG A 41 0.43 6.38 6.04
N HIS A 42 -0.14 7.56 6.21
CA HIS A 42 -1.11 7.83 7.27
C HIS A 42 -2.39 7.01 7.10
N ASN A 43 -2.93 6.90 5.89
CA ASN A 43 -4.11 6.08 5.62
C ASN A 43 -3.87 4.59 5.89
N LEU A 44 -2.69 4.07 5.56
CA LEU A 44 -2.33 2.69 5.87
C LEU A 44 -2.31 2.42 7.37
N SER A 45 -1.89 3.40 8.19
CA SER A 45 -1.93 3.26 9.65
C SER A 45 -3.31 3.54 10.26
N LEU A 46 -4.14 4.36 9.61
CA LEU A 46 -5.46 4.76 10.13
C LEU A 46 -6.56 3.73 9.86
N ASN A 47 -6.48 2.99 8.76
CA ASN A 47 -7.53 2.02 8.43
C ASN A 47 -7.07 0.64 8.91
N ASP A 48 -7.83 0.06 9.84
CA ASP A 48 -7.59 -1.29 10.37
C ASP A 48 -7.62 -2.37 9.28
N CYS A 49 -8.24 -2.05 8.15
CA CYS A 49 -8.20 -2.85 6.94
C CYS A 49 -6.79 -3.04 6.37
N PHE A 50 -5.80 -2.21 6.71
CA PHE A 50 -4.41 -2.38 6.24
C PHE A 50 -3.53 -2.89 7.38
N LEU A 51 -3.22 -4.18 7.31
CA LEU A 51 -2.37 -4.82 8.29
C LEU A 51 -0.90 -4.73 7.87
N LYS A 52 -0.08 -4.25 8.80
CA LYS A 52 1.37 -4.30 8.68
C LYS A 52 1.86 -5.69 9.06
N ARG A 53 2.22 -6.51 8.07
CA ARG A 53 2.83 -7.82 8.29
C ARG A 53 4.35 -7.68 8.38
N ALA A 54 4.90 -8.13 9.51
CA ALA A 54 6.33 -8.40 9.62
C ALA A 54 6.69 -9.51 8.63
N ARG A 55 7.86 -9.40 7.99
CA ARG A 55 8.34 -10.42 7.06
C ARG A 55 8.86 -11.59 7.90
N ASP A 56 8.01 -12.55 8.18
CA ASP A 56 8.38 -13.76 8.92
C ASP A 56 9.46 -14.53 8.13
N GLY A 57 10.60 -14.83 8.77
CA GLY A 57 11.50 -15.88 8.30
C GLY A 57 12.74 -15.52 7.47
N MET A 58 13.18 -14.27 7.34
CA MET A 58 14.50 -13.99 6.74
C MET A 58 15.31 -12.97 7.53
N SER A 59 16.10 -13.51 8.46
CA SER A 59 17.48 -13.12 8.80
C SER A 59 17.79 -11.63 8.93
N HIS A 60 18.42 -11.30 10.06
CA HIS A 60 19.12 -10.06 10.45
C HIS A 60 20.02 -9.37 9.39
N ALA A 61 20.03 -9.80 8.12
CA ALA A 61 20.85 -9.24 7.05
C ALA A 61 20.14 -8.19 6.15
N ASN A 62 18.82 -8.01 6.23
CA ASN A 62 18.08 -7.13 5.30
C ASN A 62 17.17 -6.08 5.97
N GLU A 63 17.58 -5.61 7.16
CA GLU A 63 16.92 -4.59 8.00
C GLU A 63 16.50 -3.29 7.28
N ARG A 64 16.96 -3.05 6.05
CA ARG A 64 16.68 -1.84 5.27
C ARG A 64 15.47 -1.96 4.34
N LYS A 65 14.79 -3.10 4.27
CA LYS A 65 13.82 -3.39 3.18
C LYS A 65 12.35 -3.47 3.59
N GLY A 66 11.94 -2.67 4.57
CA GLY A 66 10.53 -2.29 4.78
C GLY A 66 9.55 -3.40 5.18
N ASN A 67 8.41 -2.99 5.75
CA ASN A 67 7.33 -3.91 6.13
C ASN A 67 6.34 -4.11 4.97
N TYR A 68 5.65 -5.26 4.96
CA TYR A 68 4.57 -5.50 4.00
C TYR A 68 3.25 -4.95 4.53
N TRP A 69 2.47 -4.40 3.61
CA TRP A 69 1.09 -4.05 3.86
C TRP A 69 0.19 -5.05 3.14
N THR A 70 -0.79 -5.57 3.87
CA THR A 70 -1.84 -6.44 3.34
C THR A 70 -3.20 -5.88 3.70
N LEU A 71 -4.21 -6.23 2.92
CA LEU A 71 -5.59 -6.06 3.35
C LEU A 71 -5.96 -7.13 4.38
N ALA A 72 -6.72 -6.72 5.38
CA ALA A 72 -7.36 -7.61 6.33
C ALA A 72 -8.46 -8.42 5.61
N ALA A 73 -8.63 -9.69 6.02
CA ALA A 73 -9.52 -10.62 5.33
C ALA A 73 -10.99 -10.21 5.43
N ASP A 74 -11.37 -9.59 6.55
CA ASP A 74 -12.67 -8.97 6.85
C ASP A 74 -12.98 -7.75 5.95
N CYS A 75 -11.96 -6.98 5.60
CA CYS A 75 -12.13 -5.83 4.70
C CYS A 75 -12.05 -6.20 3.21
N THR A 76 -11.56 -7.38 2.87
CA THR A 76 -11.46 -7.87 1.47
C THR A 76 -12.81 -7.79 0.72
N PRO A 77 -13.95 -8.28 1.26
CA PRO A 77 -15.25 -8.17 0.58
C PRO A 77 -15.75 -6.74 0.40
N MET A 78 -15.27 -5.77 1.19
CA MET A 78 -15.66 -4.36 1.03
C MET A 78 -15.09 -3.72 -0.23
N PHE A 79 -13.94 -4.21 -0.71
CA PHE A 79 -13.25 -3.67 -1.88
C PHE A 79 -13.43 -4.51 -3.15
N ASP A 80 -14.02 -5.70 -3.04
CA ASP A 80 -14.21 -6.65 -4.15
C ASP A 80 -15.35 -6.21 -5.09
N ASN A 81 -16.39 -5.56 -4.55
CA ASN A 81 -17.61 -5.23 -5.30
C ASN A 81 -17.59 -3.84 -5.98
N GLY A 82 -16.40 -3.29 -6.29
CA GLY A 82 -16.26 -1.97 -6.93
C GLY A 82 -16.67 -0.78 -6.06
N ASN A 83 -16.93 -1.00 -4.78
CA ASN A 83 -17.32 0.06 -3.84
C ASN A 83 -16.08 0.78 -3.30
N TYR A 84 -15.60 1.77 -4.06
CA TYR A 84 -14.52 2.66 -3.65
C TYR A 84 -15.03 3.90 -2.88
N LYS A 85 -16.34 3.95 -2.56
CA LYS A 85 -16.94 5.09 -1.86
C LYS A 85 -16.67 4.93 -0.36
N ARG A 86 -16.10 5.98 0.25
CA ARG A 86 -16.08 6.11 1.71
C ARG A 86 -17.52 6.31 2.18
N ARG A 87 -17.94 5.55 3.19
CA ARG A 87 -19.19 5.82 3.92
C ARG A 87 -19.06 7.12 4.71
#